data_AF-A0A1I7RR56-F1
#
_entry.id   AF-A0A1I7RR56-F1
#
_cell.length_a   1.000
_cell.length_b   1.000
_cell.length_c   1.000
_cell.angle_alpha   90.00
_cell.angle_beta   90.00
_cell.angle_gamma   90.00
#
_symmetry.space_group_name_H-M   'P 1'
#
loop_
_entity.id
_entity.type
_entity.pdbx_description
1 polymer ?
#
loop_
_entity_poly.entity_id
_entity_poly.type
_entity_poly.pdbx_seq_one_letter_code
_entity_poly.pdbx_strand_id
1 'polypeptide(L)'
;MPKQDFLFTDYMGPVVAAVIFAICLLVVSFLLLNYCFVLKTDELTVFERFGSKHNVRLGPHSLDSIKRRSQRRLTEDEGCPIVTENTKVPIPQVQVDAASTS
;
A
#
# COMPACT_ATOMS: atom_id res chain seq x y z
N MET A 1 -42.68 -44.05 6.85
CA MET A 1 -42.20 -42.65 6.97
C MET A 1 -42.32 -42.00 5.60
N PRO A 2 -42.99 -40.85 5.47
CA PRO A 2 -43.03 -40.12 4.21
C PRO A 2 -41.59 -39.73 3.81
N LYS A 3 -41.24 -39.90 2.53
CA LYS A 3 -39.94 -39.46 2.02
C LYS A 3 -39.95 -37.94 1.95
N GLN A 4 -38.92 -37.31 2.52
CA GLN A 4 -38.73 -35.87 2.41
C GLN A 4 -38.23 -35.54 1.00
N ASP A 5 -38.96 -34.68 0.30
CA ASP A 5 -38.53 -34.14 -0.98
C ASP A 5 -37.54 -33.00 -0.70
N PHE A 6 -36.28 -33.25 -1.03
CA PHE A 6 -35.22 -32.25 -0.89
C PHE A 6 -35.14 -31.42 -2.16
N LEU A 7 -35.25 -30.10 -2.00
CA LEU A 7 -34.99 -29.18 -3.10
C LEU A 7 -33.49 -28.95 -3.24
N PHE A 8 -33.06 -28.57 -4.44
CA PHE A 8 -31.66 -28.22 -4.69
C PHE A 8 -31.13 -27.14 -3.72
N THR A 9 -31.99 -26.20 -3.32
CA THR A 9 -31.70 -25.15 -2.35
C THR A 9 -31.29 -25.70 -0.98
N ASP A 10 -31.83 -26.85 -0.55
CA ASP A 10 -31.50 -27.44 0.76
C ASP A 10 -30.03 -27.91 0.80
N TYR A 11 -29.43 -28.18 -0.36
CA TYR A 11 -28.02 -28.55 -0.49
C TYR A 11 -27.07 -27.34 -0.66
N MET A 12 -27.59 -26.13 -0.84
CA MET A 12 -26.78 -24.92 -1.03
C MET A 12 -26.22 -24.36 0.27
N GLY A 13 -26.72 -24.79 1.43
CA GLY A 13 -26.27 -24.31 2.74
C GLY A 13 -24.75 -24.33 2.91
N PRO A 14 -24.05 -25.46 2.67
CA PRO A 14 -22.59 -25.54 2.73
C PRO A 14 -21.89 -24.61 1.72
N VAL A 15 -22.45 -24.44 0.52
CA VAL A 15 -21.88 -23.57 -0.52
C VAL A 15 -21.93 -22.10 -0.07
N VAL A 16 -23.09 -21.66 0.43
CA VAL A 16 -23.27 -20.31 0.95
C VAL A 16 -22.37 -20.06 2.15
N ALA A 17 -22.28 -21.03 3.08
CA ALA A 17 -21.38 -20.93 4.23
C ALA A 17 -19.90 -20.81 3.81
N ALA A 18 -19.46 -21.58 2.82
CA ALA A 18 -18.10 -21.50 2.28
C ALA A 18 -17.80 -20.14 1.64
N VAL A 19 -18.77 -19.58 0.89
CA VAL A 19 -18.64 -18.25 0.29
C VAL A 19 -18.54 -17.17 1.36
N ILE A 20 -19.40 -17.21 2.39
CA ILE A 20 -19.34 -16.25 3.50
C ILE A 20 -17.98 -16.35 4.21
N PHE A 21 -17.52 -17.58 4.50
CA PHE A 21 -16.22 -17.79 5.13
C PHE A 21 -15.07 -17.23 4.28
N ALA A 22 -15.07 -17.47 2.97
CA ALA A 22 -14.08 -16.92 2.06
C ALA A 22 -14.09 -15.38 2.02
N ILE A 23 -15.28 -14.77 2.04
CA ILE A 23 -15.41 -13.30 2.14
C ILE A 23 -14.85 -12.80 3.47
N CYS A 24 -15.16 -13.45 4.59
CA CYS A 24 -14.60 -13.10 5.89
C CYS A 24 -13.07 -13.18 5.90
N LEU A 25 -12.49 -14.25 5.34
CA LEU A 25 -11.04 -14.38 5.20
C LEU A 25 -10.46 -13.27 4.32
N LEU A 26 -11.12 -12.92 3.22
CA LEU A 26 -10.68 -11.84 2.35
C LEU A 26 -10.71 -10.49 3.07
N VAL A 27 -11.77 -10.19 3.81
CA VAL A 27 -11.90 -8.96 4.61
C VAL A 27 -10.84 -8.91 5.71
N VAL A 28 -10.64 -10.00 6.44
CA VAL A 28 -9.60 -10.09 7.48
C VAL A 28 -8.20 -9.95 6.89
N SER A 29 -7.90 -10.66 5.80
CA SER A 29 -6.60 -10.58 5.14
C SER A 29 -6.35 -9.19 4.56
N PHE A 30 -7.32 -8.63 3.85
CA PHE A 30 -7.19 -7.35 3.18
C PHE A 30 -7.20 -6.16 4.14
N LEU A 31 -8.01 -6.18 5.20
CA LEU A 31 -8.11 -5.06 6.14
C LEU A 31 -7.17 -5.23 7.34
N LEU A 32 -7.18 -6.38 8.03
CA LEU A 32 -6.39 -6.51 9.27
C LEU A 32 -4.89 -6.65 8.99
N LEU A 33 -4.49 -7.48 8.03
CA LEU A 33 -3.07 -7.64 7.75
C LEU A 33 -2.48 -6.39 7.07
N ASN A 34 -3.16 -5.85 6.08
CA ASN A 34 -2.66 -4.70 5.30
C ASN A 34 -2.79 -3.36 6.04
N TYR A 35 -3.77 -3.21 6.94
CA TYR A 35 -4.06 -1.92 7.59
C TYR A 35 -3.68 -1.89 9.08
N CYS A 36 -3.89 -2.98 9.82
CA CYS A 36 -3.59 -3.02 11.26
C CYS A 36 -2.18 -3.54 11.57
N PHE A 37 -1.70 -4.55 10.83
CA PHE A 37 -0.43 -5.20 11.12
C PHE A 37 0.79 -4.58 10.42
N VAL A 38 0.59 -3.73 9.41
CA VAL A 38 1.70 -2.99 8.78
C VAL A 38 2.21 -1.92 9.73
N LEU A 39 3.42 -2.12 10.23
CA LEU A 39 4.09 -1.12 11.06
C LEU A 39 4.56 0.05 10.17
N LYS A 40 4.63 1.27 10.73
CA LYS A 40 5.09 2.46 9.97
C LYS A 40 6.55 2.35 9.48
N THR A 41 7.30 1.43 10.07
CA THR A 41 8.68 1.13 9.73
C THR A 41 8.81 0.03 8.68
N ASP A 42 7.72 -0.70 8.40
CA ASP A 42 7.75 -1.76 7.41
C ASP A 42 7.77 -1.22 5.99
N GLU A 43 8.20 -2.09 5.09
CA GLU A 43 8.30 -1.82 3.66
C GLU A 43 6.92 -1.68 3.02
N LEU A 44 6.82 -0.86 1.97
CA LEU A 44 5.54 -0.63 1.31
C LEU A 44 4.94 -1.94 0.79
N THR A 45 3.70 -2.21 1.19
CA THR A 45 2.98 -3.37 0.71
C THR A 45 2.67 -3.24 -0.78
N VAL A 46 2.45 -4.38 -1.45
CA VAL A 46 2.02 -4.40 -2.86
C VAL A 46 0.72 -3.60 -3.05
N PHE A 47 -0.17 -3.62 -2.06
CA PHE A 47 -1.40 -2.84 -2.07
C PHE A 47 -1.17 -1.34 -1.95
N GLU A 48 -0.25 -0.88 -1.10
CA GLU A 48 0.10 0.55 -1.04
C GLU A 48 0.71 1.03 -2.37
N ARG A 49 1.54 0.20 -3.01
CA ARG A 49 2.08 0.50 -4.36
C ARG A 49 0.98 0.53 -5.43
N PHE A 50 0.07 -0.43 -5.39
CA PHE A 50 -1.05 -0.51 -6.33
C PHE A 50 -2.03 0.66 -6.14
N GLY A 51 -2.34 1.00 -4.89
CA GLY A 51 -3.19 2.13 -4.54
C GLY A 51 -2.59 3.46 -4.97
N SER A 52 -1.28 3.65 -4.78
CA SER A 52 -0.58 4.85 -5.24
C SER A 52 -0.70 5.08 -6.75
N LYS A 53 -0.62 4.02 -7.57
CA LYS A 53 -0.84 4.12 -9.03
C LYS A 53 -2.26 4.58 -9.39
N HIS A 54 -3.24 4.23 -8.55
CA HIS A 54 -4.65 4.59 -8.74
C HIS A 54 -5.07 5.80 -7.88
N ASN A 55 -4.14 6.50 -7.22
CA ASN A 55 -4.40 7.57 -6.25
C ASN A 55 -5.34 7.18 -5.09
N VAL A 56 -5.40 5.89 -4.75
CA VAL A 56 -6.20 5.36 -3.64
C VAL A 56 -5.28 4.99 -2.48
N ARG A 57 -5.61 5.46 -1.28
CA ARG A 57 -4.89 5.10 -0.06
C ARG A 57 -5.35 3.72 0.43
N LEU A 58 -4.56 2.69 0.13
CA LEU A 58 -4.84 1.29 0.49
C LEU A 58 -4.08 0.81 1.74
N GLY A 59 -3.51 1.73 2.52
CA GLY A 59 -2.73 1.41 3.72
C GLY A 59 -2.61 2.60 4.68
N PRO A 60 -1.94 2.39 5.82
CA PRO A 60 -1.78 3.42 6.84
C PRO A 60 -0.94 4.61 6.35
N HIS A 61 0.01 4.39 5.43
CA HIS A 61 0.88 5.44 4.90
C HIS A 61 0.12 6.38 3.96
N SER A 62 0.46 7.68 4.01
CA SER A 62 -0.08 8.67 3.09
C SER A 62 0.52 8.50 1.70
N LEU A 63 -0.22 8.87 0.65
CA LEU A 63 0.23 8.82 -0.74
C LEU A 63 1.53 9.62 -0.95
N ASP A 64 1.70 10.74 -0.25
CA ASP A 64 2.92 11.55 -0.31
C ASP A 64 4.13 10.80 0.27
N SER A 65 3.95 10.10 1.39
CA SER A 65 5.01 9.28 1.98
C SER A 65 5.37 8.08 1.12
N ILE A 66 4.36 7.51 0.43
CA ILE A 66 4.55 6.41 -0.52
C ILE A 66 5.36 6.88 -1.74
N LYS A 67 5.00 8.02 -2.34
CA LYS A 67 5.70 8.59 -3.50
C LYS A 67 7.17 8.91 -3.20
N ARG A 68 7.44 9.47 -2.01
CA ARG A 68 8.82 9.75 -1.55
C ARG A 68 9.63 8.48 -1.34
N ARG A 69 9.04 7.45 -0.72
CA ARG A 69 9.72 6.15 -0.52
C ARG A 69 9.93 5.41 -1.85
N SER A 70 8.98 5.46 -2.79
CA SER A 70 9.15 4.86 -4.11
C SER A 70 10.25 5.53 -4.91
N GLN A 71 10.38 6.87 -4.82
CA GLN A 71 11.46 7.62 -5.48
C GLN A 71 12.84 7.28 -4.91
N ARG A 72 12.97 7.13 -3.58
CA ARG A 72 14.26 6.73 -2.96
C ARG A 72 14.75 5.37 -3.47
N ARG A 73 13.86 4.38 -3.55
CA ARG A 73 14.24 3.05 -4.05
C ARG A 73 14.69 3.04 -5.50
N LEU A 74 14.04 3.82 -6.36
CA LEU A 74 14.47 3.98 -7.76
C LEU A 74 15.88 4.62 -7.85
N THR A 75 16.27 5.41 -6.86
CA THR A 75 17.58 6.06 -6.80
C THR A 75 18.67 5.14 -6.21
N GLU A 76 18.28 4.00 -5.63
CA GLU A 76 19.23 3.01 -5.07
C GLU A 76 19.58 1.90 -6.07
N ASP A 77 18.65 1.51 -6.94
CA ASP A 77 18.92 0.56 -8.05
C ASP A 77 19.67 1.22 -9.21
N GLU A 78 19.43 2.52 -9.45
CA GLU A 78 20.22 3.34 -10.36
C GLU A 78 21.33 4.01 -9.55
N GLY A 79 22.58 3.57 -9.66
CA GLY A 79 23.74 4.21 -9.02
C GLY A 79 24.06 5.63 -9.51
N CYS A 80 23.06 6.49 -9.73
CA CYS A 80 23.21 7.90 -10.08
C CYS A 80 22.00 8.72 -9.57
N PRO A 81 22.20 9.88 -8.91
CA PRO A 81 21.12 10.62 -8.28
C PRO A 81 20.29 11.35 -9.34
N ILE A 82 19.07 10.89 -9.60
CA ILE A 82 18.05 11.72 -10.27
C ILE A 82 17.34 12.56 -9.20
N VAL A 83 17.89 13.75 -8.97
CA VAL A 83 17.19 14.84 -8.29
C VAL A 83 15.97 15.19 -9.14
N THR A 84 14.79 14.70 -8.74
CA THR A 84 13.55 15.24 -9.32
C THR A 84 13.28 16.57 -8.64
N GLU A 85 13.80 17.62 -9.28
CA GLU A 85 13.41 19.00 -9.14
C GLU A 85 11.87 19.13 -9.13
N ASN A 86 11.37 20.07 -8.32
CA ASN A 86 9.98 20.56 -8.24
C ASN A 86 9.05 19.96 -7.17
N THR A 87 9.28 20.37 -5.91
CA THR A 87 8.18 20.96 -5.13
C THR A 87 8.71 22.13 -4.30
N LYS A 88 8.27 23.32 -4.69
CA LYS A 88 8.41 24.65 -4.07
C LYS A 88 8.45 24.61 -2.53
N VAL A 89 9.64 24.70 -1.95
CA VAL A 89 9.88 25.18 -0.58
C VAL A 89 11.08 26.14 -0.67
N PRO A 90 11.01 27.38 -0.16
CA PRO A 90 12.14 28.31 -0.23
C PRO A 90 13.29 27.80 0.63
N ILE A 91 14.43 27.52 0.01
CA ILE A 91 15.67 27.17 0.69
C ILE A 91 16.27 28.45 1.28
N PRO A 92 16.62 28.53 2.57
CA PRO A 92 17.46 29.60 3.07
C PRO A 92 18.86 29.43 2.47
N GLN A 93 19.31 30.44 1.71
CA GLN A 93 20.64 30.50 1.12
C GLN A 93 21.69 30.50 2.24
N VAL A 94 22.47 29.42 2.35
CA VAL A 94 23.71 29.42 3.14
C VAL A 94 24.81 29.92 2.22
N GLN A 95 25.28 31.14 2.50
CA GLN A 95 26.35 31.82 1.76
C GLN A 95 27.68 31.11 2.07
N VAL A 96 28.35 30.58 1.04
CA VAL A 96 29.69 30.00 1.17
C VAL A 96 30.68 31.03 0.63
N ASP A 97 31.34 31.75 1.53
CA ASP A 97 32.34 32.74 1.17
C ASP A 97 33.57 32.04 0.59
N ALA A 98 33.86 32.34 -0.68
CA ALA A 98 35.08 31.93 -1.35
C ALA A 98 36.28 32.70 -0.77
N ALA A 99 37.03 32.06 0.12
CA ALA A 99 38.36 32.54 0.50
C ALA A 99 39.37 32.11 -0.57
N SER A 100 39.63 33.04 -1.48
CA SER A 100 40.63 32.96 -2.53
C SER A 100 42.05 32.85 -1.95
N THR A 101 42.85 32.05 -2.64
CA THR A 101 44.31 31.92 -2.54
C THR A 101 45.01 33.28 -2.61
N SER A 102 45.97 33.49 -1.70
CA SER A 102 47.20 34.28 -1.91
C SER A 102 48.27 33.82 -0.93
#